data_AF-A0ABD4KVG7-F1
#
_entry.id   AF-A0ABD4KVG7-F1
#
_cell.length_a   1.000
_cell.length_b   1.000
_cell.length_c   1.000
_cell.angle_alpha   90.00
_cell.angle_beta   90.00
_cell.angle_gamma   90.00
#
_symmetry.space_group_name_H-M   'P 1'
#
loop_
_entity.id
_entity.type
_entity.pdbx_description
1 polymer ?
#
loop_
_entity_poly.entity_id
_entity_poly.type
_entity_poly.pdbx_seq_one_letter_code
_entity_poly.pdbx_strand_id
1 'polypeptide(L)'
;VPINESRFESIDIDEIPFTVNFFRWKTKPGTENSKNYFVNSDGRVTYSENNSFNRKSQFYLSVYIQSPWVDRFDKNGGSLSFDELDVPLATPSSPIFKSLKTKIFD
;
A
#
# COMPACT_ATOMS: atom_id res chain seq x y z
N VAL A 1 14.12 26.17 4.22
CA VAL A 1 12.87 25.90 3.46
C VAL A 1 12.26 24.62 4.03
N PRO A 2 10.96 24.53 4.34
CA PRO A 2 10.43 23.30 4.92
C PRO A 2 10.20 22.29 3.80
N ILE A 3 10.72 21.08 3.98
CA ILE A 3 10.92 20.06 2.96
C ILE A 3 9.94 18.90 3.16
N ASN A 4 9.51 18.25 2.08
CA ASN A 4 8.77 16.99 2.19
C ASN A 4 9.73 15.89 2.66
N GLU A 5 9.23 14.92 3.42
CA GLU A 5 10.05 13.85 3.99
C GLU A 5 9.63 12.52 3.38
N SER A 6 10.60 11.73 2.93
CA SER A 6 10.41 10.34 2.50
C SER A 6 11.24 9.40 3.35
N ARG A 7 10.65 8.26 3.70
CA ARG A 7 11.35 7.17 4.40
C ARG A 7 10.98 5.85 3.75
N PHE A 8 12.01 5.08 3.38
CA PHE A 8 11.85 3.75 2.82
C PHE A 8 12.06 2.71 3.91
N GLU A 9 11.24 1.67 3.88
CA GLU A 9 11.38 0.47 4.70
C GLU A 9 11.17 -0.77 3.86
N SER A 10 11.93 -1.82 4.18
CA SER A 10 11.73 -3.15 3.61
C SER A 10 11.14 -4.05 4.69
N ILE A 11 10.05 -4.73 4.35
CA ILE A 11 9.30 -5.55 5.28
C ILE A 11 9.00 -6.89 4.63
N ASP A 12 9.35 -7.98 5.30
CA ASP A 12 8.96 -9.31 4.86
C ASP A 12 7.67 -9.75 5.57
N ILE A 13 6.76 -10.33 4.79
CA ILE A 13 5.51 -10.93 5.24
C ILE A 13 5.36 -12.25 4.53
N ASP A 14 5.39 -13.36 5.28
CA ASP A 14 5.29 -14.70 4.72
C ASP A 14 6.33 -14.94 3.60
N GLU A 15 7.58 -14.55 3.85
CA GLU A 15 8.72 -14.61 2.91
C GLU A 15 8.58 -13.74 1.66
N ILE A 16 7.52 -12.95 1.55
CA ILE A 16 7.31 -12.00 0.46
C ILE A 16 7.89 -10.64 0.88
N PRO A 17 8.83 -10.08 0.10
CA PRO A 17 9.39 -8.77 0.38
C PRO A 17 8.43 -7.66 -0.06
N PHE A 18 8.27 -6.66 0.80
CA PHE A 18 7.55 -5.41 0.55
C PHE A 18 8.49 -4.23 0.69
N THR A 19 8.45 -3.32 -0.28
CA THR A 19 9.08 -2.00 -0.18
C THR A 19 8.00 -0.97 0.13
N VAL A 20 8.18 -0.26 1.23
CA VAL A 20 7.23 0.73 1.74
C VAL A 20 7.90 2.09 1.74
N ASN A 21 7.30 3.07 1.08
CA ASN A 21 7.73 4.46 1.10
C ASN A 21 6.70 5.31 1.84
N PHE A 22 7.08 5.78 3.02
CA PHE A 22 6.32 6.75 3.80
C PHE A 22 6.67 8.15 3.31
N PHE A 23 5.72 8.80 2.65
CA PHE A 23 5.87 10.14 2.11
C PHE A 23 5.01 11.13 2.90
N ARG A 24 5.67 11.93 3.73
CA ARG A 24 5.02 12.96 4.53
C ARG A 24 5.02 14.29 3.80
N TRP A 25 3.82 14.79 3.53
CA TRP A 25 3.63 16.11 2.94
C TRP A 25 3.71 17.17 4.03
N LYS A 26 4.43 18.26 3.74
CA LYS A 26 4.44 19.45 4.60
C LYS A 26 3.06 20.13 4.62
N THR A 27 2.43 20.23 3.46
CA THR A 27 1.09 20.82 3.27
C THR A 27 0.21 19.82 2.56
N LYS A 28 -1.10 19.86 2.82
CA LYS A 28 -2.05 18.94 2.18
C LYS A 28 -1.86 18.96 0.65
N PRO A 29 -1.67 17.81 0.00
CA PRO A 29 -1.59 17.74 -1.45
C PRO A 29 -3.00 17.97 -2.04
N GLY A 30 -3.36 19.24 -2.22
CA GLY A 30 -4.67 19.63 -2.75
C GLY A 30 -5.83 19.33 -1.77
N THR A 31 -6.98 18.93 -2.33
CA THR A 31 -8.20 18.64 -1.57
C THR A 31 -8.29 17.18 -1.10
N GLU A 32 -7.50 16.28 -1.69
CA GLU A 32 -7.59 14.85 -1.46
C GLU A 32 -6.97 14.43 -0.13
N ASN A 33 -7.56 13.42 0.51
CA ASN A 33 -7.02 12.81 1.72
C ASN A 33 -5.78 11.98 1.37
N SER A 34 -4.84 11.86 2.32
CA SER A 34 -3.69 10.98 2.12
C SER A 34 -4.14 9.52 2.12
N LYS A 35 -3.49 8.70 1.29
CA LYS A 35 -3.88 7.31 1.06
C LYS A 35 -2.69 6.37 1.19
N ASN A 36 -3.03 5.10 1.39
CA ASN A 36 -2.13 3.98 1.23
C ASN A 36 -2.29 3.50 -0.22
N TYR A 37 -1.24 3.59 -1.02
CA TYR A 37 -1.20 3.24 -2.43
C TYR A 37 -0.45 1.93 -2.60
N PHE A 38 -1.10 0.97 -3.25
CA PHE A 38 -0.49 -0.28 -3.69
C PHE A 38 -0.13 -0.10 -5.15
N VAL A 39 1.16 -0.17 -5.43
CA VAL A 39 1.74 0.17 -6.74
C VAL A 39 2.42 -1.07 -7.29
N ASN A 40 2.10 -1.43 -8.54
CA ASN A 40 2.76 -2.55 -9.21
C ASN A 40 4.17 -2.15 -9.71
N SER A 41 4.88 -3.12 -10.27
CA SER A 41 6.21 -2.94 -10.89
C SER A 41 6.21 -1.96 -12.07
N ASP A 42 5.08 -1.75 -12.76
CA ASP A 42 4.93 -0.74 -13.81
C ASP A 42 4.74 0.69 -13.28
N GLY A 43 4.71 0.88 -11.95
CA GLY A 43 4.44 2.17 -11.31
C GLY A 43 2.96 2.57 -11.33
N ARG A 44 2.03 1.65 -11.64
CA ARG A 44 0.58 1.90 -11.65
C ARG A 44 -0.04 1.54 -10.30
N VAL A 45 -0.97 2.37 -9.85
CA VAL A 45 -1.75 2.10 -8.63
C VAL A 45 -2.77 0.99 -8.93
N THR A 46 -2.58 -0.19 -8.33
CA THR A 46 -3.52 -1.33 -8.44
C THR A 46 -4.64 -1.24 -7.42
N TYR A 47 -4.34 -0.69 -6.23
CA TYR A 47 -5.31 -0.49 -5.16
C TYR A 47 -4.93 0.71 -4.29
N SER A 48 -5.92 1.33 -3.65
CA SER A 48 -5.67 2.37 -2.66
C SER A 48 -6.76 2.40 -1.60
N GLU A 49 -6.39 2.71 -0.36
CA GLU A 49 -7.32 2.94 0.75
C GLU A 49 -6.98 4.22 1.52
N ASN A 50 -7.97 4.78 2.21
CA ASN A 50 -7.76 5.96 3.03
C ASN A 50 -6.83 5.64 4.20
N ASN A 51 -5.87 6.53 4.44
CA ASN A 51 -4.98 6.40 5.57
C ASN A 51 -5.70 6.80 6.90
N SER A 52 -5.46 6.07 7.99
CA SER A 52 -6.01 6.34 9.32
C SER A 52 -5.55 7.69 9.91
N PHE A 53 -4.34 8.14 9.55
CA PHE A 53 -3.73 9.39 9.99
C PHE A 53 -4.42 10.65 9.42
N ASN A 54 -5.37 10.52 8.49
CA ASN A 54 -6.15 11.67 7.99
C ASN A 54 -6.97 12.36 9.10
N ARG A 55 -7.20 11.70 10.24
CA ARG A 55 -7.85 12.30 11.41
C ARG A 55 -6.93 13.23 12.20
N LYS A 56 -5.62 13.16 11.97
CA LYS A 56 -4.62 13.97 12.67
C LYS A 56 -4.45 15.31 11.94
N SER A 57 -4.78 16.40 12.62
CA SER A 57 -4.66 17.75 12.07
C SER A 57 -3.22 18.04 11.65
N GLN A 58 -3.05 18.67 10.48
CA GLN A 58 -1.76 19.06 9.91
C GLN A 58 -0.77 17.89 9.72
N PHE A 59 -1.27 16.67 9.59
CA PHE A 59 -0.46 15.50 9.35
C PHE A 59 -0.95 14.77 8.10
N TYR A 60 -0.14 14.80 7.05
CA TYR A 60 -0.50 14.30 5.72
C TYR A 60 0.52 13.25 5.30
N LEU A 61 0.15 11.98 5.39
CA LEU A 61 1.04 10.86 5.12
C LEU A 61 0.47 9.99 4.01
N SER A 62 1.13 10.02 2.86
CA SER A 62 0.91 9.03 1.81
C SER A 62 1.87 7.87 2.02
N VAL A 63 1.39 6.65 1.87
CA VAL A 63 2.24 5.44 1.95
C VAL A 63 2.17 4.73 0.62
N TYR A 64 3.32 4.43 0.01
CA TYR A 64 3.41 3.69 -1.24
C TYR A 64 4.00 2.32 -0.96
N ILE A 65 3.33 1.27 -1.43
CA ILE A 65 3.67 -0.12 -1.13
C ILE A 65 3.86 -0.85 -2.46
N GLN A 66 5.03 -1.47 -2.62
CA GLN A 66 5.39 -2.26 -3.79
C GLN A 66 5.86 -3.65 -3.37
N SER A 67 5.47 -4.67 -4.12
CA SER A 67 5.90 -6.06 -3.91
C SER A 67 5.51 -6.90 -5.12
N PRO A 68 6.22 -8.01 -5.42
CA PRO A 68 5.76 -9.01 -6.40
C PRO A 68 4.33 -9.52 -6.14
N TRP A 69 3.89 -9.49 -4.87
CA TRP A 69 2.52 -9.84 -4.51
C TRP A 69 1.50 -8.79 -4.99
N VAL A 70 1.86 -7.49 -4.96
CA VAL A 70 1.00 -6.38 -5.42
C VAL A 70 0.79 -6.41 -6.93
N ASP A 71 1.73 -6.97 -7.69
CA ASP A 71 1.60 -7.11 -9.15
C ASP A 71 0.42 -8.01 -9.55
N ARG A 72 -0.01 -8.89 -8.65
CA ARG A 72 -1.14 -9.80 -8.84
C ARG A 72 -2.42 -9.32 -8.15
N PHE A 73 -2.46 -8.07 -7.71
CA PHE A 73 -3.54 -7.58 -6.86
C PHE A 73 -4.88 -7.51 -7.62
N ASP A 74 -5.84 -8.33 -7.19
CA ASP A 74 -7.21 -8.32 -7.69
C ASP A 74 -8.13 -7.65 -6.68
N LYS A 75 -8.45 -6.38 -6.95
CA LYS A 75 -9.35 -5.58 -6.10
C LYS A 75 -10.78 -6.15 -6.02
N ASN A 76 -11.22 -6.91 -7.02
CA ASN A 76 -12.59 -7.41 -7.11
C ASN A 76 -12.72 -8.84 -6.54
N GLY A 77 -11.61 -9.48 -6.18
CA GLY A 77 -11.58 -10.85 -5.64
C GLY A 77 -12.28 -11.87 -6.55
N GLY A 78 -12.30 -11.60 -7.84
CA GLY A 78 -13.22 -12.19 -8.80
C GLY A 78 -12.61 -12.07 -10.19
N SER A 79 -11.41 -12.60 -10.36
CA SER A 79 -10.80 -12.71 -11.68
C SER A 79 -10.89 -14.16 -12.15
N LEU A 80 -11.32 -14.29 -13.40
CA LEU A 80 -11.27 -15.46 -14.27
C LEU A 80 -9.81 -15.84 -14.56
N SER A 81 -9.00 -15.93 -13.52
CA SER A 81 -7.59 -16.29 -13.58
C SER A 81 -7.53 -17.76 -13.92
N PHE A 82 -7.09 -18.08 -15.14
CA PHE A 82 -6.81 -19.46 -15.56
C PHE A 82 -5.51 -20.00 -14.95
N ASP A 83 -4.84 -19.19 -14.11
CA ASP A 83 -3.68 -19.61 -13.35
C ASP A 83 -4.13 -20.53 -12.20
N GLU A 84 -4.26 -21.81 -12.51
CA GLU A 84 -4.43 -22.94 -11.58
C GLU A 84 -3.18 -23.15 -10.72
N LEU A 85 -2.83 -22.18 -9.88
CA LEU A 85 -1.82 -22.40 -8.85
C LEU A 85 -2.35 -21.88 -7.52
N ASP A 86 -2.09 -22.65 -6.48
CA ASP A 86 -2.46 -22.56 -5.06
C ASP A 86 -1.96 -21.26 -4.36
N VAL A 87 -1.80 -20.18 -5.12
CA VAL A 87 -1.26 -18.90 -4.68
C VAL A 87 -2.41 -18.06 -4.13
N PRO A 88 -2.38 -17.64 -2.86
CA PRO A 88 -3.44 -16.83 -2.29
C PRO A 88 -3.61 -15.54 -3.09
N LEU A 89 -4.83 -15.33 -3.62
CA LEU A 89 -5.18 -14.16 -4.42
C LEU A 89 -4.80 -12.88 -3.65
N ALA A 90 -4.06 -12.00 -4.31
CA ALA A 90 -3.65 -10.74 -3.72
C ALA A 90 -4.86 -9.79 -3.63
N THR A 91 -5.56 -9.83 -2.51
CA THR A 91 -6.83 -9.10 -2.31
C THR A 91 -6.87 -8.41 -0.95
N PRO A 92 -7.78 -7.44 -0.73
CA PRO A 92 -7.98 -6.82 0.58
C PRO A 92 -8.40 -7.79 1.70
N SER A 93 -8.92 -8.98 1.35
CA SER A 93 -9.33 -10.01 2.33
C SER A 93 -8.23 -11.02 2.65
N SER A 94 -7.15 -11.04 1.86
CA SER A 94 -6.03 -11.98 2.02
C SER A 94 -5.33 -11.85 3.39
N PRO A 95 -4.75 -12.95 3.92
CA PRO A 95 -3.96 -12.91 5.15
C PRO A 95 -2.77 -11.96 5.05
N ILE A 96 -2.08 -11.95 3.90
CA ILE A 96 -0.92 -11.08 3.62
C ILE A 96 -1.31 -9.61 3.77
N PHE A 97 -2.44 -9.19 3.20
CA PHE A 97 -2.92 -7.81 3.32
C PHE A 97 -3.23 -7.43 4.78
N LYS A 98 -3.84 -8.35 5.55
CA LYS A 98 -4.11 -8.12 6.98
C LYS A 98 -2.82 -7.98 7.78
N SER A 99 -1.87 -8.89 7.61
CA SER A 99 -0.55 -8.85 8.25
C SER A 99 0.22 -7.58 7.90
N LEU A 100 0.15 -7.15 6.64
CA LEU A 100 0.76 -5.91 6.16
C LEU A 100 0.18 -4.69 6.87
N LYS A 101 -1.15 -4.63 7.00
CA LYS A 101 -1.79 -3.52 7.69
C LYS A 101 -1.40 -3.45 9.16
N THR A 102 -1.37 -4.58 9.85
CA THR A 102 -0.93 -4.61 11.25
C THR A 102 0.54 -4.26 11.41
N LYS A 103 1.40 -4.54 10.42
CA LYS A 103 2.83 -4.24 10.52
C LYS A 103 3.18 -2.78 10.16
N ILE A 104 2.35 -2.13 9.34
CA ILE A 104 2.60 -0.76 8.84
C ILE A 104 1.75 0.29 9.55
N PHE A 105 0.50 -0.05 9.93
CA PHE A 105 -0.51 0.93 10.37
C PHE A 105 -1.02 0.75 11.80
N ASP A 106 -0.77 -0.40 12.45
CA ASP A 106 -0.99 -0.59 13.90
C ASP A 106 0.31 -0.31 14.67
#